data_AF-A0A125RMD5-F1
#
_entry.id   AF-A0A125RMD5-F1
#
_cell.length_a   1.000
_cell.length_b   1.000
_cell.length_c   1.000
_cell.angle_alpha   90.00
_cell.angle_beta   90.00
_cell.angle_gamma   90.00
#
_symmetry.space_group_name_H-M   'P 1'
#
loop_
_entity.id
_entity.type
_entity.pdbx_description
1 polymer ?
#
loop_
_entity_poly.entity_id
_entity_poly.type
_entity_poly.pdbx_seq_one_letter_code
_entity_poly.pdbx_strand_id
1 'polypeptide(L)'
;ANENLMDLDIGLKFGSNSNYDPDGSSKIYSEKYFDGNTELGDDEYIQVTEKARVAVPVPDAEYNAANPADQDTSSSAGNRRVYKIMEISVWKSGKDIRFPKAGKYPFKTEKDGDDENKFKYAIGFDLSIKPLDKMLALAFTVNTTFGKSYPDANLNFGAEVTSEPVDGLNLEAAVDGKYDFNTTKFDWDTVFTAKYKWIGAGVYAASAGTEVGAGRTDIAVFAQFVTKDSKKDATNLVEGLDAGAYVGMYRLLATPRSRFPVFA
;
A
#
# COMPACT_ATOMS: atom_id res chain seq x y z
N ALA A 1 15.50 28.03 30.82
CA ALA A 1 14.64 27.39 29.80
C ALA A 1 13.22 27.49 30.33
N ASN A 2 12.32 28.14 29.59
CA ASN A 2 11.02 28.58 30.10
C ASN A 2 10.06 27.39 30.23
N GLU A 3 9.52 27.14 31.42
CA GLU A 3 8.51 26.10 31.69
C GLU A 3 7.12 26.43 31.11
N ASN A 4 7.01 27.52 30.34
CA ASN A 4 5.80 27.99 29.65
C ASN A 4 5.92 27.89 28.12
N LEU A 5 6.86 27.08 27.60
CA LEU A 5 7.02 26.92 26.15
C LEU A 5 6.04 25.87 25.62
N MET A 6 5.31 26.26 24.57
CA MET A 6 4.38 25.44 23.78
C MET A 6 4.91 24.03 23.53
N ASP A 7 4.04 23.02 23.62
CA ASP A 7 4.38 21.66 23.22
C ASP A 7 4.50 21.63 21.69
N LEU A 8 5.75 21.62 21.21
CA LEU A 8 6.09 21.49 19.80
C LEU A 8 6.40 20.03 19.51
N ASP A 9 5.62 19.45 18.60
CA ASP A 9 5.84 18.11 18.05
C ASP A 9 6.16 18.21 16.56
N ILE A 10 7.23 17.53 16.15
CA ILE A 10 7.71 17.52 14.77
C ILE A 10 7.93 16.06 14.36
N GLY A 11 7.15 15.61 13.38
CA GLY A 11 7.25 14.29 12.79
C GLY A 11 7.85 14.33 11.39
N LEU A 12 8.71 13.34 11.13
CA LEU A 12 9.18 13.01 9.80
C LEU A 12 8.77 11.57 9.50
N LYS A 13 8.03 11.38 8.40
CA LYS A 13 7.50 10.10 7.96
C LYS A 13 8.19 9.69 6.67
N PHE A 14 8.69 8.46 6.64
CA PHE A 14 9.22 7.81 5.44
C PHE A 14 8.37 6.58 5.13
N GLY A 15 7.98 6.41 3.88
CA GLY A 15 7.29 5.21 3.40
C GLY A 15 8.02 4.60 2.22
N SER A 16 8.25 3.28 2.29
CA SER A 16 8.65 2.45 1.14
C SER A 16 7.76 1.21 1.10
N ASN A 17 7.37 0.76 -0.10
CA ASN A 17 6.62 -0.49 -0.28
C ASN A 17 7.47 -1.66 -0.81
N SER A 18 8.78 -1.50 -1.01
CA SER A 18 9.62 -2.58 -1.54
C SER A 18 11.09 -2.49 -1.10
N ASN A 19 11.75 -3.65 -1.03
CA ASN A 19 13.19 -3.78 -0.93
C ASN A 19 13.75 -3.68 -2.35
N TYR A 20 14.49 -2.61 -2.63
CA TYR A 20 15.15 -2.39 -3.93
C TYR A 20 15.97 -3.61 -4.38
N ASP A 21 15.68 -4.14 -5.58
CA ASP A 21 16.53 -5.08 -6.33
C ASP A 21 16.88 -4.40 -7.67
N PRO A 22 18.16 -4.05 -7.92
CA PRO A 22 18.54 -3.25 -9.09
C PRO A 22 18.34 -4.00 -10.42
N ASP A 23 17.85 -3.27 -11.43
CA ASP A 23 17.72 -3.76 -12.80
C ASP A 23 19.04 -4.27 -13.38
N GLY A 24 18.94 -5.40 -14.10
CA GLY A 24 20.10 -6.14 -14.62
C GLY A 24 20.49 -7.34 -13.77
N SER A 25 19.65 -7.68 -12.80
CA SER A 25 19.85 -8.85 -11.97
C SER A 25 19.73 -10.14 -12.83
N SER A 26 20.79 -10.95 -12.90
CA SER A 26 20.92 -12.14 -13.74
C SER A 26 19.81 -13.19 -13.50
N LYS A 27 19.39 -13.95 -14.54
CA LYS A 27 18.36 -15.02 -14.49
C LYS A 27 18.64 -16.24 -13.58
N ILE A 28 19.48 -16.10 -12.55
CA ILE A 28 19.81 -17.10 -11.53
C ILE A 28 20.09 -16.32 -10.23
N TYR A 29 19.17 -16.32 -9.26
CA TYR A 29 19.43 -15.74 -7.94
C TYR A 29 19.36 -16.77 -6.83
N SER A 30 20.52 -16.91 -6.17
CA SER A 30 20.76 -17.47 -4.84
C SER A 30 20.79 -18.99 -4.70
N GLU A 31 21.65 -19.46 -3.81
CA GLU A 31 21.48 -20.76 -3.18
C GLU A 31 20.44 -20.61 -2.06
N LYS A 32 19.31 -21.30 -2.15
CA LYS A 32 18.30 -21.33 -1.09
C LYS A 32 18.49 -22.61 -0.28
N TYR A 33 18.58 -22.46 1.04
CA TYR A 33 18.56 -23.61 1.94
C TYR A 33 17.11 -24.02 2.22
N PHE A 34 16.82 -25.31 2.05
CA PHE A 34 15.59 -25.94 2.50
C PHE A 34 15.89 -26.81 3.71
N ASP A 35 14.95 -26.90 4.64
CA ASP A 35 15.07 -27.66 5.89
C ASP A 35 14.34 -29.02 5.84
N GLY A 36 13.73 -29.37 4.70
CA GLY A 36 12.88 -30.55 4.56
C GLY A 36 11.39 -30.28 4.77
N ASN A 37 11.03 -29.12 5.33
CA ASN A 37 9.64 -28.76 5.68
C ASN A 37 9.17 -27.46 5.01
N THR A 38 10.10 -26.67 4.51
CA THR A 38 9.83 -25.44 3.76
C THR A 38 9.25 -25.79 2.40
N GLU A 39 8.05 -25.27 2.12
CA GLU A 39 7.39 -25.46 0.84
C GLU A 39 8.11 -24.67 -0.27
N LEU A 40 8.35 -25.32 -1.40
CA LEU A 40 8.78 -24.66 -2.64
C LEU A 40 7.53 -24.15 -3.35
N GLY A 41 7.49 -22.85 -3.67
CA GLY A 41 6.35 -22.25 -4.37
C GLY A 41 6.19 -22.77 -5.81
N ASP A 42 4.98 -22.65 -6.36
CA ASP A 42 4.66 -23.12 -7.72
C ASP A 42 5.43 -22.39 -8.83
N ASP A 43 5.84 -21.14 -8.59
CA ASP A 43 6.65 -20.30 -9.49
C ASP A 43 8.13 -20.21 -9.03
N GLU A 44 8.49 -21.00 -8.01
CA GLU A 44 9.86 -21.15 -7.51
C GLU A 44 10.47 -22.44 -8.06
N TYR A 45 11.75 -22.40 -8.43
CA TYR A 45 12.44 -23.55 -9.00
C TYR A 45 13.76 -23.80 -8.26
N ILE A 46 14.05 -25.08 -8.04
CA ILE A 46 15.35 -25.55 -7.56
C ILE A 46 16.00 -26.47 -8.59
N GLN A 47 17.33 -26.48 -8.64
CA GLN A 47 18.06 -27.44 -9.46
C GLN A 47 18.37 -28.69 -8.65
N VAL A 48 17.93 -29.85 -9.16
CA VAL A 48 18.18 -31.17 -8.55
C VAL A 48 18.89 -32.10 -9.53
N THR A 49 19.64 -33.06 -9.00
CA THR A 49 20.28 -34.10 -9.79
C THR A 49 19.36 -35.31 -9.92
N GLU A 50 19.04 -35.71 -11.16
CA GLU A 50 18.24 -36.89 -11.46
C GLU A 50 19.00 -37.84 -12.40
N LYS A 51 18.76 -39.15 -12.27
CA LYS A 51 19.30 -40.16 -13.19
C LYS A 51 18.37 -40.27 -14.40
N ALA A 52 18.89 -39.92 -15.57
CA ALA A 52 18.15 -40.01 -16.83
C ALA A 52 18.86 -40.93 -17.83
N ARG A 53 18.06 -41.59 -18.67
CA ARG A 53 18.57 -42.39 -19.80
C ARG A 53 18.79 -41.45 -20.98
N VAL A 54 20.05 -41.18 -21.31
CA VAL A 54 20.45 -40.18 -22.30
C VAL A 54 21.18 -40.84 -23.46
N ALA A 55 20.84 -40.47 -24.69
CA ALA A 55 21.52 -40.95 -25.89
C ALA A 55 22.86 -40.21 -26.07
N VAL A 56 23.96 -40.94 -25.96
CA VAL A 56 25.32 -40.39 -26.06
C VAL A 56 25.94 -40.79 -27.39
N PRO A 57 26.53 -39.86 -28.16
CA PRO A 57 27.25 -40.19 -29.40
C PRO A 57 28.44 -41.10 -29.10
N VAL A 58 28.58 -42.19 -29.86
CA VAL A 58 29.68 -43.15 -29.73
C VAL A 58 30.20 -43.57 -31.11
N PRO A 59 31.45 -44.02 -31.23
CA PRO A 59 31.96 -44.62 -32.47
C PRO A 59 31.17 -45.88 -32.86
N ASP A 60 31.12 -46.19 -34.16
CA ASP A 60 30.40 -47.37 -34.69
C ASP A 60 30.83 -48.70 -34.02
N ALA A 61 32.12 -48.83 -33.67
CA ALA A 61 32.65 -50.00 -32.98
C ALA A 61 32.06 -50.16 -31.56
N GLU A 62 31.90 -49.06 -30.81
CA GLU A 62 31.31 -49.06 -29.46
C GLU A 62 29.80 -49.29 -29.53
N TYR A 63 29.12 -48.72 -30.54
CA TYR A 63 27.70 -48.98 -30.77
C TYR A 63 27.42 -50.48 -31.03
N ASN A 64 28.19 -51.10 -31.93
CA ASN A 64 28.00 -52.50 -32.29
C ASN A 64 28.35 -53.47 -31.15
N ALA A 65 29.21 -53.06 -30.21
CA ALA A 65 29.56 -53.83 -29.02
C ALA A 65 28.60 -53.61 -27.84
N ALA A 66 27.77 -52.57 -27.88
CA ALA A 66 26.80 -52.27 -26.82
C ALA A 66 25.66 -53.30 -26.78
N ASN A 67 25.03 -53.45 -25.61
CA ASN A 67 23.81 -54.25 -25.47
C ASN A 67 22.74 -53.74 -26.45
N PRO A 68 22.10 -54.59 -27.28
CA PRO A 68 21.05 -54.17 -28.20
C PRO A 68 19.93 -53.35 -27.56
N ALA A 69 19.64 -53.58 -26.27
CA ALA A 69 18.64 -52.81 -25.53
C ALA A 69 19.03 -51.33 -25.34
N ASP A 70 20.32 -51.00 -25.37
CA ASP A 70 20.87 -49.65 -25.16
C ASP A 70 21.24 -48.95 -26.47
N GLN A 71 21.15 -49.63 -27.60
CA GLN A 71 21.37 -49.01 -28.90
C GLN A 71 20.20 -48.10 -29.27
N ASP A 72 20.49 -46.84 -29.65
CA ASP A 72 19.50 -45.97 -30.28
C ASP A 72 19.28 -46.46 -31.72
N THR A 73 18.14 -47.13 -31.95
CA THR A 73 17.78 -47.70 -33.26
C THR A 73 17.40 -46.63 -34.28
N SER A 74 17.25 -45.37 -33.87
CA SER A 74 17.04 -44.23 -34.77
C SER A 74 18.34 -43.59 -35.25
N SER A 75 19.49 -44.01 -34.71
CA SER A 75 20.80 -43.47 -35.05
C SER A 75 21.39 -44.08 -36.34
N SER A 76 22.08 -43.27 -37.14
CA SER A 76 22.67 -43.64 -38.42
C SER A 76 24.20 -43.73 -38.37
N ALA A 77 24.82 -44.41 -39.34
CA ALA A 77 26.27 -44.56 -39.43
C ALA A 77 26.96 -43.18 -39.48
N GLY A 78 27.97 -42.96 -38.64
CA GLY A 78 28.61 -41.65 -38.44
C GLY A 78 27.94 -40.74 -37.40
N ASN A 79 26.78 -41.11 -36.85
CA ASN A 79 26.12 -40.44 -35.71
C ASN A 79 25.42 -41.48 -34.81
N ARG A 80 26.12 -42.58 -34.50
CA ARG A 80 25.60 -43.65 -33.65
C ARG A 80 25.47 -43.17 -32.21
N ARG A 81 24.41 -43.59 -31.53
CA ARG A 81 24.16 -43.24 -30.14
C ARG A 81 23.82 -44.46 -29.31
N VAL A 82 24.32 -44.50 -28.08
CA VAL A 82 23.96 -45.51 -27.08
C VAL A 82 23.35 -44.81 -25.88
N TYR A 83 22.26 -45.35 -25.35
CA TYR A 83 21.63 -44.89 -24.14
C TYR A 83 22.49 -45.25 -22.93
N LYS A 84 22.93 -44.22 -22.20
CA LYS A 84 23.63 -44.38 -20.92
C LYS A 84 22.79 -43.74 -19.81
N ILE A 85 22.77 -44.38 -18.64
CA ILE A 85 22.18 -43.77 -17.44
C ILE A 85 23.20 -42.76 -16.92
N MET A 86 22.84 -41.48 -16.96
CA MET A 86 23.69 -40.39 -16.50
C MET A 86 22.95 -39.54 -15.48
N GLU A 87 23.71 -38.90 -14.59
CA GLU A 87 23.18 -37.88 -13.69
C GLU A 87 23.11 -36.54 -14.43
N ILE A 88 21.93 -35.95 -14.50
CA ILE A 88 21.68 -34.66 -15.13
C ILE A 88 21.09 -33.69 -14.10
N SER A 89 21.38 -32.40 -14.28
CA SER A 89 20.79 -31.35 -13.47
C SER A 89 19.53 -30.83 -14.13
N VAL A 90 18.39 -30.94 -13.44
CA VAL A 90 17.08 -30.49 -13.92
C VAL A 90 16.47 -29.48 -12.95
N TRP A 91 15.73 -28.52 -13.49
CA TRP A 91 14.96 -27.57 -12.68
C TRP A 91 13.59 -28.18 -12.35
N LYS A 92 13.19 -28.09 -11.08
CA LYS A 92 11.91 -28.57 -10.56
C LYS A 92 11.20 -27.47 -9.81
N SER A 93 9.89 -27.39 -9.99
CA SER A 93 9.04 -26.40 -9.32
C SER A 93 8.34 -26.99 -8.09
N GLY A 94 7.63 -26.15 -7.33
CA GLY A 94 6.71 -26.60 -6.26
C GLY A 94 5.66 -27.62 -6.72
N LYS A 95 5.32 -27.62 -8.02
CA LYS A 95 4.40 -28.60 -8.63
C LYS A 95 5.02 -30.00 -8.72
N ASP A 96 6.34 -30.08 -8.84
CA ASP A 96 7.08 -31.35 -8.93
C ASP A 96 7.58 -31.80 -7.55
N ILE A 97 8.11 -30.86 -6.77
CA ILE A 97 8.72 -31.10 -5.47
C ILE A 97 8.22 -30.04 -4.50
N ARG A 98 7.13 -30.36 -3.79
CA ARG A 98 6.52 -29.45 -2.82
C ARG A 98 7.40 -29.20 -1.59
N PHE A 99 8.09 -30.24 -1.10
CA PHE A 99 8.99 -30.16 0.06
C PHE A 99 10.37 -30.73 -0.31
N PRO A 100 11.32 -29.88 -0.75
CA PRO A 100 12.68 -30.31 -1.03
C PRO A 100 13.36 -30.87 0.23
N LYS A 101 14.27 -31.84 0.05
CA LYS A 101 15.07 -32.37 1.16
C LYS A 101 15.93 -31.27 1.77
N ALA A 102 16.34 -31.46 3.02
CA ALA A 102 17.22 -30.50 3.68
C ALA A 102 18.55 -30.35 2.91
N GLY A 103 18.90 -29.12 2.53
CA GLY A 103 20.06 -28.85 1.69
C GLY A 103 20.04 -27.49 1.02
N LYS A 104 21.18 -27.07 0.46
CA LYS A 104 21.29 -25.87 -0.38
C LYS A 104 21.10 -26.24 -1.83
N TYR A 105 20.24 -25.50 -2.53
CA TYR A 105 19.98 -25.70 -3.95
C TYR A 105 20.17 -24.40 -4.71
N PRO A 106 20.71 -24.45 -5.95
CA PRO A 106 20.54 -23.35 -6.89
C PRO A 106 19.05 -23.08 -7.05
N PHE A 107 18.66 -21.83 -6.82
CA PHE A 107 17.28 -21.39 -6.79
C PHE A 107 17.05 -20.32 -7.85
N LYS A 108 15.84 -20.30 -8.41
CA LYS A 108 15.34 -19.20 -9.24
C LYS A 108 13.84 -19.06 -9.07
N THR A 109 13.32 -17.89 -9.38
CA THR A 109 11.89 -17.58 -9.38
C THR A 109 11.52 -17.09 -10.78
N GLU A 110 10.35 -17.48 -11.27
CA GLU A 110 9.76 -16.92 -12.50
C GLU A 110 8.95 -15.65 -12.26
N LYS A 111 8.77 -15.23 -11.00
CA LYS A 111 8.40 -13.84 -10.74
C LYS A 111 9.58 -12.97 -11.13
N ASP A 112 9.37 -12.17 -12.19
CA ASP A 112 10.13 -10.95 -12.40
C ASP A 112 10.21 -10.22 -11.07
N GLY A 113 11.39 -9.68 -10.73
CA GLY A 113 11.51 -8.73 -9.64
C GLY A 113 10.41 -7.68 -9.74
N ASP A 114 9.96 -7.15 -8.61
CA ASP A 114 8.94 -6.09 -8.60
C ASP A 114 9.25 -5.08 -9.72
N ASP A 115 8.32 -4.96 -10.68
CA ASP A 115 8.40 -4.07 -11.85
C ASP A 115 9.05 -2.74 -11.46
N GLU A 116 10.08 -2.34 -12.20
CA GLU A 116 10.87 -1.11 -11.95
C GLU A 116 10.01 0.16 -11.81
N ASN A 117 8.76 0.10 -12.28
CA ASN A 117 7.75 1.15 -12.18
C ASN A 117 6.86 1.09 -10.90
N LYS A 118 7.10 0.15 -9.98
CA LYS A 118 6.26 -0.10 -8.78
C LYS A 118 6.94 0.18 -7.44
N PHE A 119 8.16 0.73 -7.45
CA PHE A 119 8.81 1.21 -6.24
C PHE A 119 8.11 2.48 -5.74
N LYS A 120 7.45 2.42 -4.59
CA LYS A 120 6.72 3.55 -4.00
C LYS A 120 7.58 4.15 -2.91
N TYR A 121 7.99 5.40 -3.09
CA TYR A 121 8.64 6.19 -2.05
C TYR A 121 7.79 7.41 -1.70
N ALA A 122 7.56 7.63 -0.42
CA ALA A 122 6.87 8.80 0.09
C ALA A 122 7.66 9.43 1.23
N ILE A 123 7.62 10.76 1.29
CA ILE A 123 8.05 11.51 2.47
C ILE A 123 6.89 12.36 2.96
N GLY A 124 6.74 12.41 4.28
CA GLY A 124 5.79 13.23 4.97
C GLY A 124 6.46 14.04 6.05
N PHE A 125 6.04 15.28 6.19
CA PHE A 125 6.44 16.17 7.28
C PHE A 125 5.18 16.61 8.01
N ASP A 126 5.19 16.48 9.33
CA ASP A 126 4.13 16.97 10.19
C ASP A 126 4.70 17.84 11.30
N LEU A 127 4.01 18.93 11.59
CA LEU A 127 4.33 19.85 12.66
C LEU A 127 3.05 20.14 13.41
N SER A 128 3.06 19.96 14.73
CA SER A 128 1.95 20.38 15.57
C SER A 128 2.45 21.18 16.77
N ILE A 129 1.68 22.21 17.12
CA ILE A 129 1.94 23.08 18.26
C ILE A 129 0.67 23.05 19.11
N LYS A 130 0.80 22.57 20.35
CA LYS A 130 -0.29 22.58 21.32
C LYS A 130 0.10 23.50 22.48
N PRO A 131 -0.65 24.57 22.76
CA PRO A 131 -0.47 25.32 23.99
C PRO A 131 -0.97 24.46 25.15
N LEU A 132 -0.26 24.53 26.28
CA LEU A 132 -0.57 23.76 27.49
C LEU A 132 -2.02 23.97 27.98
N ASP A 133 -2.61 25.14 27.73
CA ASP A 133 -3.92 25.54 28.28
C ASP A 133 -5.07 25.54 27.26
N LYS A 134 -5.01 24.67 26.22
CA LYS A 134 -6.14 24.35 25.30
C LYS A 134 -6.72 25.50 24.45
N MET A 135 -6.18 26.71 24.56
CA MET A 135 -6.74 27.89 23.90
C MET A 135 -6.60 27.87 22.36
N LEU A 136 -5.54 27.29 21.82
CA LEU A 136 -5.27 27.32 20.38
C LEU A 136 -4.22 26.31 19.93
N ALA A 137 -4.60 25.12 19.46
CA ALA A 137 -3.67 24.20 18.83
C ALA A 137 -3.59 24.43 17.31
N LEU A 138 -2.40 24.25 16.75
CA LEU A 138 -2.10 24.36 15.32
C LEU A 138 -1.46 23.07 14.85
N ALA A 139 -1.89 22.54 13.71
CA ALA A 139 -1.23 21.41 13.06
C ALA A 139 -1.06 21.71 11.58
N PHE A 140 0.08 21.28 11.03
CA PHE A 140 0.46 21.43 9.64
C PHE A 140 1.02 20.11 9.16
N THR A 141 0.59 19.66 7.99
CA THR A 141 1.04 18.41 7.38
C THR A 141 1.32 18.65 5.91
N VAL A 142 2.45 18.14 5.42
CA VAL A 142 2.80 18.10 4.00
C VAL A 142 3.30 16.70 3.68
N ASN A 143 2.66 16.03 2.72
CA ASN A 143 3.02 14.68 2.31
C ASN A 143 3.16 14.62 0.79
N THR A 144 4.18 13.91 0.29
CA THR A 144 4.39 13.76 -1.15
C THR A 144 4.86 12.35 -1.50
N THR A 145 4.45 11.89 -2.68
CA THR A 145 4.93 10.65 -3.30
C THR A 145 5.92 10.99 -4.42
N PHE A 146 7.08 10.33 -4.47
CA PHE A 146 8.15 10.66 -5.42
C PHE A 146 8.10 9.84 -6.71
N GLY A 147 7.49 10.37 -7.78
CA GLY A 147 7.48 9.74 -9.11
C GLY A 147 6.25 10.06 -9.95
N LYS A 148 6.42 10.62 -11.15
CA LYS A 148 5.30 10.94 -12.07
C LYS A 148 4.66 9.69 -12.68
N SER A 149 5.35 8.55 -12.64
CA SER A 149 4.86 7.27 -13.13
C SER A 149 3.78 6.64 -12.24
N TYR A 150 3.53 7.16 -11.03
CA TYR A 150 2.46 6.62 -10.19
C TYR A 150 1.09 7.10 -10.64
N PRO A 151 0.07 6.23 -10.76
CA PRO A 151 -1.31 6.64 -11.04
C PRO A 151 -1.86 7.68 -10.05
N ASP A 152 -1.44 7.62 -8.78
CA ASP A 152 -1.88 8.51 -7.70
C ASP A 152 -0.76 9.47 -7.23
N ALA A 153 0.22 9.76 -8.08
CA ALA A 153 1.34 10.65 -7.77
C ALA A 153 0.82 12.03 -7.35
N ASN A 154 1.06 12.45 -6.11
CA ASN A 154 0.55 13.73 -5.62
C ASN A 154 1.41 14.38 -4.52
N LEU A 155 1.11 15.65 -4.29
CA LEU A 155 1.50 16.44 -3.13
C LEU A 155 0.23 16.79 -2.36
N ASN A 156 0.14 16.36 -1.10
CA ASN A 156 -0.93 16.76 -0.18
C ASN A 156 -0.41 17.75 0.85
N PHE A 157 -1.27 18.68 1.22
CA PHE A 157 -1.04 19.60 2.33
C PHE A 157 -2.31 19.64 3.19
N GLY A 158 -2.12 19.89 4.48
CA GLY A 158 -3.19 20.05 5.44
C GLY A 158 -2.78 21.05 6.51
N ALA A 159 -3.71 21.89 6.93
CA ALA A 159 -3.53 22.76 8.07
C ALA A 159 -4.81 22.72 8.91
N GLU A 160 -4.64 22.64 10.22
CA GLU A 160 -5.72 22.56 11.18
C GLU A 160 -5.44 23.56 12.31
N VAL A 161 -6.48 24.26 12.73
CA VAL A 161 -6.49 25.05 13.94
C VAL A 161 -7.66 24.61 14.80
N THR A 162 -7.38 24.27 16.06
CA THR A 162 -8.40 23.92 17.04
C THR A 162 -8.31 24.82 18.26
N SER A 163 -9.44 25.09 18.90
CA SER A 163 -9.53 25.95 20.08
C SER A 163 -10.60 25.43 21.02
N GLU A 164 -10.26 25.29 22.29
CA GLU A 164 -11.21 25.01 23.37
C GLU A 164 -11.27 26.22 24.31
N PRO A 165 -11.89 27.35 23.90
CA PRO A 165 -11.79 28.61 24.63
C PRO A 165 -12.53 28.60 25.97
N VAL A 166 -13.52 27.72 26.12
CA VAL A 166 -14.26 27.47 27.38
C VAL A 166 -14.63 25.99 27.49
N ASP A 167 -14.95 25.55 28.70
CA ASP A 167 -15.31 24.15 28.96
C ASP A 167 -16.52 23.70 28.12
N GLY A 168 -16.34 22.57 27.44
CA GLY A 168 -17.31 21.96 26.54
C GLY A 168 -17.48 22.65 25.18
N LEU A 169 -16.80 23.76 24.87
CA LEU A 169 -16.79 24.37 23.54
C LEU A 169 -15.50 23.99 22.80
N ASN A 170 -15.62 23.41 21.62
CA ASN A 170 -14.53 23.09 20.71
C ASN A 170 -14.81 23.76 19.35
N LEU A 171 -13.86 24.54 18.87
CA LEU A 171 -13.84 25.16 17.56
C LEU A 171 -12.72 24.53 16.74
N GLU A 172 -13.00 24.22 15.48
CA GLU A 172 -12.05 23.55 14.58
C GLU A 172 -12.18 24.19 13.20
N ALA A 173 -11.08 24.64 12.63
CA ALA A 173 -11.00 25.00 11.22
C ALA A 173 -9.87 24.21 10.58
N ALA A 174 -10.17 23.47 9.53
CA ALA A 174 -9.19 22.70 8.79
C ALA A 174 -9.29 23.00 7.29
N VAL A 175 -8.16 22.95 6.62
CA VAL A 175 -8.03 23.00 5.17
C VAL A 175 -7.11 21.89 4.74
N ASP A 176 -7.49 21.17 3.71
CA ASP A 176 -6.60 20.26 3.02
C ASP A 176 -6.58 20.54 1.52
N GLY A 177 -5.59 19.96 0.87
CA GLY A 177 -5.66 19.80 -0.56
C GLY A 177 -4.58 18.93 -1.13
N LYS A 178 -4.76 18.66 -2.41
CA LYS A 178 -4.02 17.68 -3.19
C LYS A 178 -3.70 18.28 -4.55
N TYR A 179 -2.41 18.37 -4.84
CA TYR A 179 -1.91 18.60 -6.18
C TYR A 179 -1.56 17.26 -6.83
N ASP A 180 -2.33 16.87 -7.83
CA ASP A 180 -2.12 15.66 -8.60
C ASP A 180 -1.08 15.92 -9.71
N PHE A 181 0.04 15.18 -9.68
CA PHE A 181 1.14 15.35 -10.62
C PHE A 181 0.81 14.85 -12.04
N ASN A 182 -0.18 13.98 -12.20
CA ASN A 182 -0.61 13.44 -13.49
C ASN A 182 -1.61 14.35 -14.17
N THR A 183 -2.64 14.76 -13.44
CA THR A 183 -3.71 15.60 -14.00
C THR A 183 -3.38 17.09 -13.92
N THR A 184 -2.32 17.47 -13.19
CA THR A 184 -1.94 18.88 -12.90
C THR A 184 -3.08 19.67 -12.26
N LYS A 185 -4.00 18.98 -11.59
CA LYS A 185 -5.13 19.57 -10.90
C LYS A 185 -4.80 19.76 -9.44
N PHE A 186 -5.32 20.85 -8.90
CA PHE A 186 -5.29 21.16 -7.49
C PHE A 186 -6.72 21.08 -6.95
N ASP A 187 -6.96 20.10 -6.10
CA ASP A 187 -8.21 19.97 -5.36
C ASP A 187 -7.99 20.35 -3.91
N TRP A 188 -9.00 20.99 -3.32
CA TRP A 188 -8.93 21.47 -1.95
C TRP A 188 -10.29 21.35 -1.29
N ASP A 189 -10.29 21.15 0.02
CA ASP A 189 -11.44 21.35 0.85
C ASP A 189 -11.10 22.09 2.15
N THR A 190 -12.14 22.66 2.75
CA THR A 190 -12.01 23.30 4.05
C THR A 190 -13.29 23.10 4.84
N VAL A 191 -13.13 22.98 6.14
CA VAL A 191 -14.21 22.84 7.09
C VAL A 191 -14.02 23.80 8.26
N PHE A 192 -15.13 24.37 8.71
CA PHE A 192 -15.21 25.02 10.01
C PHE A 192 -16.29 24.33 10.82
N THR A 193 -15.97 23.93 12.04
CA THR A 193 -16.92 23.32 12.98
C THR A 193 -16.91 24.02 14.33
N ALA A 194 -18.09 24.08 14.93
CA ALA A 194 -18.28 24.49 16.31
C ALA A 194 -19.08 23.38 17.01
N LYS A 195 -18.51 22.84 18.09
CA LYS A 195 -19.10 21.76 18.89
C LYS A 195 -19.23 22.27 20.33
N TYR A 196 -20.44 22.27 20.86
CA TYR A 196 -20.71 22.53 22.27
C TYR A 196 -21.35 21.32 22.93
N LYS A 197 -20.60 20.65 23.81
CA LYS A 197 -20.98 19.39 24.44
C LYS A 197 -21.44 18.39 23.38
N TRP A 198 -22.71 17.95 23.44
CA TRP A 198 -23.30 16.96 22.55
C TRP A 198 -23.84 17.54 21.23
N ILE A 199 -23.80 18.85 20.99
CA ILE A 199 -24.29 19.48 19.74
C ILE A 199 -23.11 20.02 18.94
N GLY A 200 -23.07 19.75 17.64
CA GLY A 200 -22.11 20.35 16.73
C GLY A 200 -22.77 20.85 15.45
N ALA A 201 -22.17 21.83 14.82
CA ALA A 201 -22.52 22.26 13.48
C ALA A 201 -21.27 22.70 12.73
N GLY A 202 -21.33 22.65 11.41
CA GLY A 202 -20.22 23.08 10.58
C GLY A 202 -20.61 23.47 9.17
N VAL A 203 -19.67 24.17 8.54
CA VAL A 203 -19.72 24.56 7.13
C VAL A 203 -18.49 23.96 6.47
N TYR A 204 -18.70 23.38 5.29
CA TYR A 204 -17.66 22.77 4.49
C TYR A 204 -17.72 23.39 3.10
N ALA A 205 -16.57 23.73 2.52
CA ALA A 205 -16.46 24.23 1.16
C ALA A 205 -15.35 23.49 0.43
N ALA A 206 -15.56 23.15 -0.83
CA ALA A 206 -14.56 22.40 -1.58
C ALA A 206 -14.54 22.69 -3.07
N SER A 207 -13.40 22.40 -3.70
CA SER A 207 -13.16 22.54 -5.13
C SER A 207 -13.98 21.56 -5.98
N ALA A 208 -14.04 21.83 -7.28
CA ALA A 208 -14.79 21.04 -8.25
C ALA A 208 -14.42 19.54 -8.33
N GLY A 209 -13.19 19.16 -8.01
CA GLY A 209 -12.75 17.77 -8.08
C GLY A 209 -13.01 16.93 -6.83
N THR A 210 -13.64 17.50 -5.79
CA THR A 210 -14.03 16.77 -4.58
C THR A 210 -15.48 16.26 -4.66
N GLU A 211 -15.83 15.34 -3.77
CA GLU A 211 -17.19 14.79 -3.68
C GLU A 211 -18.26 15.85 -3.41
N VAL A 212 -17.93 16.86 -2.58
CA VAL A 212 -18.86 17.95 -2.25
C VAL A 212 -18.95 18.96 -3.40
N GLY A 213 -17.84 19.31 -4.04
CA GLY A 213 -17.84 20.24 -5.16
C GLY A 213 -18.54 19.67 -6.41
N ALA A 214 -18.38 18.37 -6.68
CA ALA A 214 -19.13 17.65 -7.71
C ALA A 214 -19.16 18.37 -9.08
N GLY A 215 -17.99 18.82 -9.56
CA GLY A 215 -17.81 19.51 -10.84
C GLY A 215 -17.83 21.03 -10.79
N ARG A 216 -18.06 21.65 -9.63
CA ARG A 216 -17.84 23.10 -9.38
C ARG A 216 -17.46 23.35 -7.92
N THR A 217 -16.99 24.54 -7.58
CA THR A 217 -16.84 24.86 -6.15
C THR A 217 -18.22 24.90 -5.49
N ASP A 218 -18.37 24.22 -4.36
CA ASP A 218 -19.64 24.11 -3.66
C ASP A 218 -19.48 24.10 -2.14
N ILE A 219 -20.61 24.27 -1.43
CA ILE A 219 -20.70 24.37 0.02
C ILE A 219 -21.69 23.32 0.53
N ALA A 220 -21.34 22.74 1.67
CA ALA A 220 -22.22 21.94 2.50
C ALA A 220 -22.31 22.54 3.91
N VAL A 221 -23.44 22.33 4.56
CA VAL A 221 -23.62 22.63 5.98
C VAL A 221 -24.14 21.39 6.68
N PHE A 222 -23.76 21.20 7.93
CA PHE A 222 -24.24 20.08 8.72
C PHE A 222 -24.49 20.47 10.17
N ALA A 223 -25.36 19.69 10.81
CA ALA A 223 -25.54 19.68 12.24
C ALA A 223 -25.50 18.23 12.73
N GLN A 224 -24.95 18.04 13.92
CA GLN A 224 -24.82 16.75 14.56
C GLN A 224 -25.21 16.84 16.03
N PHE A 225 -25.74 15.74 16.53
CA PHE A 225 -25.93 15.46 17.93
C PHE A 225 -25.18 14.16 18.23
N VAL A 226 -24.27 14.17 19.20
CA VAL A 226 -23.50 12.98 19.60
C VAL A 226 -23.39 12.96 21.11
N THR A 227 -23.83 11.88 21.74
CA THR A 227 -23.68 11.66 23.19
C THR A 227 -22.80 10.45 23.44
N LYS A 228 -22.01 10.52 24.52
CA LYS A 228 -21.27 9.37 25.05
C LYS A 228 -21.87 8.89 26.36
N ASP A 229 -21.71 7.60 26.65
CA ASP A 229 -22.27 6.94 27.83
C ASP A 229 -21.50 7.25 29.13
N SER A 230 -20.22 7.62 29.00
CA SER A 230 -19.30 7.87 30.12
C SER A 230 -19.49 9.24 30.77
N LYS A 231 -19.76 9.26 32.08
CA LYS A 231 -19.83 10.47 32.95
C LYS A 231 -18.64 11.42 32.87
N LYS A 232 -17.47 10.91 32.46
CA LYS A 232 -16.24 11.71 32.38
C LYS A 232 -16.13 12.50 31.07
N ASP A 233 -17.01 12.22 30.12
CA ASP A 233 -17.03 12.84 28.81
C ASP A 233 -17.93 14.08 28.82
N ALA A 234 -17.45 15.19 28.26
CA ALA A 234 -18.22 16.44 28.16
C ALA A 234 -19.47 16.31 27.26
N THR A 235 -19.53 15.27 26.43
CA THR A 235 -20.66 14.92 25.57
C THR A 235 -21.68 13.99 26.24
N ASN A 236 -21.46 13.60 27.50
CA ASN A 236 -22.41 12.78 28.24
C ASN A 236 -23.68 13.58 28.58
N LEU A 237 -24.80 13.17 27.99
CA LEU A 237 -26.12 13.71 28.31
C LEU A 237 -26.80 12.88 29.40
N VAL A 238 -26.77 11.55 29.26
CA VAL A 238 -27.33 10.58 30.22
C VAL A 238 -26.40 9.36 30.26
N GLU A 239 -26.21 8.79 31.45
CA GLU A 239 -25.48 7.53 31.62
C GLU A 239 -26.09 6.39 30.81
N GLY A 240 -25.25 5.65 30.10
CA GLY A 240 -25.66 4.50 29.29
C GLY A 240 -26.25 4.86 27.92
N LEU A 241 -26.25 6.14 27.52
CA LEU A 241 -26.70 6.59 26.19
C LEU A 241 -25.52 6.99 25.30
N ASP A 242 -25.04 6.05 24.48
CA ASP A 242 -24.19 6.34 23.32
C ASP A 242 -25.07 6.40 22.07
N ALA A 243 -25.37 7.61 21.61
CA ALA A 243 -26.27 7.85 20.50
C ALA A 243 -25.80 9.02 19.65
N GLY A 244 -26.13 8.98 18.36
CA GLY A 244 -25.76 10.03 17.43
C GLY A 244 -26.80 10.24 16.33
N ALA A 245 -26.99 11.49 15.94
CA ALA A 245 -27.76 11.89 14.78
C ALA A 245 -26.97 12.93 13.97
N TYR A 246 -27.06 12.86 12.66
CA TYR A 246 -26.38 13.76 11.73
C TYR A 246 -27.36 14.20 10.65
N VAL A 247 -27.37 15.49 10.35
CA VAL A 247 -28.09 16.06 9.21
C VAL A 247 -27.14 16.94 8.41
N GLY A 248 -27.09 16.73 7.11
CA GLY A 248 -26.25 17.48 6.19
C GLY A 248 -27.05 17.98 4.99
N MET A 249 -26.75 19.18 4.54
CA MET A 249 -27.22 19.75 3.28
C MET A 249 -26.02 20.02 2.40
N TYR A 250 -26.04 19.52 1.18
CA TYR A 250 -24.93 19.59 0.23
C TYR A 250 -25.34 20.39 -1.00
N ARG A 251 -24.35 20.82 -1.78
CA ARG A 251 -24.53 21.45 -3.08
C ARG A 251 -25.35 22.74 -3.05
N LEU A 252 -25.08 23.57 -2.04
CA LEU A 252 -25.83 24.79 -1.78
C LEU A 252 -25.59 25.89 -2.84
N LEU A 253 -24.47 25.84 -3.56
CA LEU A 253 -24.14 26.76 -4.65
C LEU A 253 -24.56 26.21 -6.03
N ALA A 254 -24.50 24.89 -6.27
CA ALA A 254 -24.88 24.32 -7.56
C ALA A 254 -26.39 24.35 -7.84
N THR A 255 -27.22 24.48 -6.81
CA THR A 255 -28.67 24.32 -6.92
C THR A 255 -29.38 25.69 -6.99
N PRO A 256 -29.84 26.19 -8.15
CA PRO A 256 -30.52 27.49 -8.28
C PRO A 256 -31.93 27.54 -7.66
N ARG A 257 -32.35 26.48 -6.94
CA ARG A 257 -33.63 26.37 -6.23
C ARG A 257 -33.39 25.67 -4.89
N SER A 258 -32.85 26.40 -3.92
CA SER A 258 -32.80 26.02 -2.52
C SER A 258 -34.22 25.83 -1.96
N ARG A 259 -34.82 24.67 -2.21
CA ARG A 259 -35.95 24.20 -1.39
C ARG A 259 -35.34 23.58 -0.14
N PHE A 260 -35.44 24.30 0.98
CA PHE A 260 -35.24 23.72 2.29
C PHE A 260 -35.97 22.36 2.35
N PRO A 261 -35.31 21.26 2.74
CA PRO A 261 -36.03 20.06 3.12
C PRO A 261 -36.78 20.38 4.41
N VAL A 262 -38.06 20.75 4.27
CA VAL A 262 -38.99 20.72 5.39
C VAL A 262 -39.26 19.23 5.63
N PHE A 263 -38.75 18.71 6.74
CA PHE A 263 -39.12 17.39 7.20
C PHE A 263 -40.64 17.41 7.46
N ALA A 264 -41.37 16.59 6.69
CA ALA A 264 -42.76 16.24 6.98
C ALA A 264 -42.78 15.09 8.01
#